data_AF-A0A1K1P3E4-F1
#
_entry.id   AF-A0A1K1P3E4-F1
#
_cell.length_a   1.000
_cell.length_b   1.000
_cell.length_c   1.000
_cell.angle_alpha   90.00
_cell.angle_beta   90.00
_cell.angle_gamma   90.00
#
_symmetry.space_group_name_H-M   'P 1'
#
loop_
_entity.id
_entity.type
_entity.pdbx_description
1 polymer ?
#
loop_
_entity_poly.entity_id
_entity_poly.type
_entity_poly.pdbx_seq_one_letter_code
_entity_poly.pdbx_strand_id
1 'polypeptide(L)'
;MKLRKALLLIMPFMLLLLYSCGLQDYPTYTYELSNGLGEKYLVNYCEQTNYPDNITRIKVFKEKHKVSDFEGGAYSGCDSYIPSQVMLICSSDGVDYYYIRSQFGEYIAADGLADLKMNFNMMSISRDVSELKDTEKHTYSKLAGLIRGAVSADAAKKRFSDCGYSSDSFMAFYNYE
;
A
#
# COMPACT_ATOMS: atom_id res chain seq x y z
N MET A 1 4.93 -33.44 47.23
CA MET A 1 3.82 -33.54 46.25
C MET A 1 3.06 -32.22 45.95
N LYS A 2 3.25 -31.13 46.72
CA LYS A 2 2.50 -29.87 46.51
C LYS A 2 3.08 -28.94 45.42
N LEU A 3 4.40 -28.97 45.18
CA LEU A 3 5.05 -28.09 44.20
C LEU A 3 4.75 -28.45 42.73
N ARG A 4 4.67 -29.75 42.40
CA ARG A 4 4.41 -30.22 41.02
C ARG A 4 3.00 -29.87 40.52
N LYS A 5 2.02 -29.75 41.41
CA LYS A 5 0.64 -29.38 41.06
C LYS A 5 0.47 -27.88 40.81
N ALA A 6 1.28 -27.03 41.46
CA ALA A 6 1.26 -25.59 41.22
C ALA A 6 1.84 -25.22 39.84
N LEU A 7 2.90 -25.90 39.40
CA LEU A 7 3.51 -25.70 38.08
C LEU A 7 2.57 -26.03 36.91
N LEU A 8 1.75 -27.08 37.03
CA LEU A 8 0.79 -27.49 36.00
C LEU A 8 -0.41 -26.53 35.85
N LEU A 9 -0.72 -25.73 36.88
CA LEU A 9 -1.80 -24.73 36.86
C LEU A 9 -1.32 -23.35 36.37
N ILE A 10 -0.03 -23.03 36.53
CA ILE A 10 0.54 -21.74 36.11
C ILE A 10 0.90 -21.76 34.61
N MET A 11 1.24 -22.92 34.05
CA MET A 11 1.64 -23.08 32.65
C MET A 11 0.58 -22.62 31.62
N PRO A 12 -0.73 -22.94 31.75
CA PRO A 12 -1.74 -22.43 30.82
C PRO A 12 -2.00 -20.93 30.97
N PHE A 13 -1.77 -20.36 32.16
CA PHE A 13 -1.92 -18.91 32.39
C PHE A 13 -0.77 -18.11 31.78
N MET A 14 0.46 -18.65 31.83
CA MET A 14 1.62 -18.11 31.10
C MET A 14 1.46 -18.20 29.59
N LEU A 15 0.89 -19.29 29.06
CA LEU A 15 0.59 -19.41 27.63
C LEU A 15 -0.48 -18.39 27.19
N LEU A 16 -1.53 -18.15 28.00
CA LEU A 16 -2.54 -17.13 27.70
C LEU A 16 -1.97 -15.70 27.71
N LEU A 17 -1.02 -15.39 28.61
CA LEU A 17 -0.34 -14.09 28.62
C LEU A 17 0.57 -13.90 27.38
N LEU A 18 1.24 -14.95 26.92
CA LEU A 18 2.10 -14.92 25.73
C LEU A 18 1.33 -14.73 24.41
N TYR A 19 0.05 -15.12 24.35
CA TYR A 19 -0.80 -14.93 23.16
C TYR A 19 -1.48 -13.55 23.08
N SER A 20 -1.36 -12.70 24.11
CA SER A 20 -1.98 -11.37 24.12
C SER A 20 -1.09 -10.23 23.59
N CYS A 21 0.18 -10.49 23.29
CA CYS A 21 1.01 -9.61 22.45
C CYS A 21 0.70 -9.82 20.95
N GLY A 22 -0.58 -9.90 20.60
CA GLY A 22 -0.98 -9.82 19.20
C GLY A 22 -0.79 -8.37 18.74
N LEU A 23 0.01 -8.16 17.69
CA LEU A 23 0.10 -6.87 17.01
C LEU A 23 -1.32 -6.38 16.71
N GLN A 24 -1.76 -5.35 17.41
CA GLN A 24 -3.08 -4.78 17.22
C GLN A 24 -2.92 -3.43 16.52
N ASP A 25 -3.46 -3.35 15.29
CA ASP A 25 -3.49 -2.11 14.53
C ASP A 25 -4.52 -1.18 15.16
N TYR A 26 -4.06 -0.15 15.87
CA TYR A 26 -4.92 0.93 16.30
C TYR A 26 -4.91 2.01 15.20
N PRO A 27 -6.03 2.30 14.52
CA PRO A 27 -6.10 3.43 13.60
C PRO A 27 -5.92 4.70 14.44
N THR A 28 -4.75 5.32 14.33
CA THR A 28 -4.37 6.52 15.06
C THR A 28 -4.98 7.76 14.41
N TYR A 29 -5.01 7.81 13.07
CA TYR A 29 -5.62 8.90 12.32
C TYR A 29 -6.33 8.37 11.06
N THR A 30 -7.47 8.98 10.74
CA THR A 30 -8.22 8.68 9.52
C THR A 30 -8.55 9.98 8.82
N TYR A 31 -8.34 10.03 7.50
CA TYR A 31 -8.72 11.19 6.69
C TYR A 31 -9.35 10.75 5.36
N GLU A 32 -10.20 11.62 4.82
CA GLU A 32 -10.84 11.43 3.51
C GLU A 32 -10.06 12.19 2.44
N LEU A 33 -9.82 11.54 1.32
CA LEU A 33 -9.22 12.11 0.11
C LEU A 33 -10.22 11.96 -1.04
N SER A 34 -10.53 13.06 -1.71
CA SER A 34 -11.35 13.05 -2.92
C SER A 34 -10.55 13.56 -4.10
N ASN A 35 -10.72 12.95 -5.28
CA ASN A 35 -10.11 13.42 -6.51
C ASN A 35 -11.10 14.15 -7.43
N GLY A 36 -10.59 14.72 -8.53
CA GLY A 36 -11.42 15.46 -9.50
C GLY A 36 -12.42 14.62 -10.30
N LEU A 37 -12.34 13.28 -10.19
CA LEU A 37 -13.30 12.34 -10.78
C LEU A 37 -14.47 12.01 -9.82
N GLY A 38 -14.50 12.59 -8.62
CA GLY A 38 -15.51 12.32 -7.60
C GLY A 38 -15.28 11.02 -6.82
N GLU A 39 -14.14 10.36 -7.01
CA GLU A 39 -13.75 9.19 -6.24
C GLU A 39 -13.37 9.64 -4.82
N LYS A 40 -13.84 8.89 -3.81
CA LYS A 40 -13.57 9.14 -2.38
C LYS A 40 -12.80 7.98 -1.79
N TYR A 41 -11.75 8.32 -1.07
CA TYR A 41 -10.85 7.38 -0.42
C TYR A 41 -10.75 7.69 1.06
N LEU A 42 -10.84 6.65 1.88
CA LEU A 42 -10.54 6.73 3.29
C LEU A 42 -9.13 6.21 3.50
N VAL A 43 -8.26 7.01 4.10
CA VAL A 43 -6.92 6.58 4.44
C VAL A 43 -6.82 6.45 5.95
N ASN A 44 -6.53 5.23 6.39
CA ASN A 44 -6.28 4.92 7.79
C ASN A 44 -4.79 4.81 8.02
N TYR A 45 -4.33 5.61 8.97
CA TYR A 45 -3.01 5.56 9.52
C TYR A 45 -3.04 4.77 10.82
N CYS A 46 -2.40 3.62 10.85
CA CYS A 46 -2.34 2.74 12.01
C CYS A 46 -0.92 2.72 12.59
N GLU A 47 -0.77 3.08 13.87
CA GLU A 47 0.44 2.79 14.61
C GLU A 47 0.45 1.30 14.97
N GLN A 48 1.54 0.61 14.61
CA GLN A 48 1.84 -0.73 15.11
C GLN A 48 2.95 -0.61 16.14
N THR A 49 2.59 -0.84 17.40
CA THR A 49 3.56 -0.92 18.49
C THR A 49 4.31 -2.24 18.38
N ASN A 50 5.54 -2.18 17.87
CA ASN A 50 6.44 -3.33 17.76
C ASN A 50 7.70 -3.06 18.57
N TYR A 51 8.23 -4.10 19.22
CA TYR A 51 9.55 -4.08 19.84
C TYR A 51 10.56 -4.68 18.86
N PRO A 52 11.70 -4.03 18.54
CA PRO A 52 12.24 -2.83 19.18
C PRO A 52 11.74 -1.49 18.59
N ASP A 53 11.14 -1.47 17.39
CA ASP A 53 10.76 -0.24 16.69
C ASP A 53 9.27 -0.19 16.36
N ASN A 54 8.63 0.94 16.70
CA ASN A 54 7.27 1.24 16.26
C ASN A 54 7.25 1.44 14.75
N ILE A 55 6.41 0.68 14.06
CA ILE A 55 6.19 0.82 12.62
C ILE A 55 4.78 1.36 12.39
N THR A 56 4.57 1.84 11.19
CA THR A 56 3.32 2.49 10.82
C THR A 56 2.77 1.79 9.59
N ARG A 57 1.45 1.68 9.53
CA ARG A 57 0.73 1.11 8.39
C ARG A 57 -0.25 2.10 7.85
N ILE A 58 -0.28 2.21 6.53
CA ILE A 58 -1.21 3.04 5.80
C ILE A 58 -2.11 2.13 5.00
N LYS A 59 -3.41 2.22 5.28
CA LYS A 59 -4.44 1.46 4.59
C LYS A 59 -5.31 2.42 3.82
N VAL A 60 -5.41 2.22 2.52
CA VAL A 60 -6.26 3.02 1.65
C VAL A 60 -7.50 2.21 1.33
N PHE A 61 -8.66 2.82 1.51
CA PHE A 61 -9.96 2.22 1.21
C PHE A 61 -10.69 3.09 0.19
N LYS A 62 -11.33 2.44 -0.78
CA LYS A 62 -12.37 3.06 -1.59
C LYS A 62 -13.70 2.64 -1.00
N GLU A 63 -14.43 3.60 -0.43
CA GLU A 63 -15.61 3.32 0.41
C GLU A 63 -15.30 2.34 1.56
N LYS A 64 -15.72 1.08 1.46
CA LYS A 64 -15.47 0.02 2.45
C LYS A 64 -14.44 -1.02 2.00
N HIS A 65 -13.97 -0.92 0.75
CA HIS A 65 -13.08 -1.89 0.14
C HIS A 65 -11.62 -1.45 0.27
N LYS A 66 -10.74 -2.31 0.78
CA LYS A 66 -9.33 -1.98 1.00
C LYS A 66 -8.57 -2.16 -0.32
N VAL A 67 -8.06 -1.06 -0.87
CA VAL A 67 -7.32 -1.07 -2.15
C VAL A 67 -5.81 -1.18 -1.97
N SER A 68 -5.30 -0.79 -0.79
CA SER A 68 -3.86 -0.87 -0.49
C SER A 68 -3.61 -0.90 1.01
N ASP A 69 -2.50 -1.52 1.42
CA ASP A 69 -2.07 -1.69 2.82
C ASP A 69 -0.55 -1.78 2.89
N PHE A 70 0.14 -0.66 3.12
CA PHE A 70 1.60 -0.59 3.03
C PHE A 70 2.24 -0.02 4.30
N GLU A 71 3.51 -0.35 4.51
CA GLU A 71 4.30 0.20 5.62
C GLU A 71 4.65 1.67 5.33
N GLY A 72 4.35 2.54 6.29
CA GLY A 72 4.74 3.96 6.31
C GLY A 72 6.10 4.20 6.98
N GLY A 73 6.88 3.14 7.21
CA GLY A 73 8.19 3.24 7.85
C GLY A 73 8.15 3.52 9.36
N ALA A 74 9.28 4.01 9.88
CA ALA A 74 9.44 4.35 11.29
C ALA A 74 8.60 5.58 11.68
N TYR A 75 8.09 5.58 12.91
CA TYR A 75 7.19 6.63 13.42
C TYR A 75 7.76 8.05 13.27
N SER A 76 9.06 8.24 13.50
CA SER A 76 9.74 9.52 13.31
C SER A 76 9.97 9.80 11.82
N GLY A 77 8.99 10.41 11.15
CA GLY A 77 9.04 10.76 9.72
C GLY A 77 7.80 10.35 8.90
N CYS A 78 6.72 9.98 9.59
CA CYS A 78 5.67 9.18 8.99
C CYS A 78 4.65 9.94 8.12
N ASP A 79 4.46 11.24 8.34
CA ASP A 79 3.50 12.06 7.57
C ASP A 79 3.82 12.06 6.07
N SER A 80 5.07 11.79 5.70
CA SER A 80 5.53 11.83 4.32
C SER A 80 5.13 10.60 3.50
N TYR A 81 4.67 9.50 4.13
CA TYR A 81 4.10 8.34 3.41
C TYR A 81 2.59 8.45 3.18
N ILE A 82 1.94 9.39 3.86
CA ILE A 82 0.50 9.65 3.77
C ILE A 82 0.15 10.05 2.31
N PRO A 83 -0.74 9.30 1.63
CA PRO A 83 -1.20 9.65 0.29
C PRO A 83 -1.83 11.03 0.22
N SER A 84 -1.34 11.86 -0.71
CA SER A 84 -1.91 13.15 -1.07
C SER A 84 -2.70 13.09 -2.38
N GLN A 85 -2.51 12.04 -3.18
CA GLN A 85 -3.29 11.77 -4.39
C GLN A 85 -3.58 10.28 -4.50
N VAL A 86 -4.83 9.94 -4.81
CA VAL A 86 -5.26 8.59 -5.15
C VAL A 86 -6.24 8.67 -6.33
N MET A 87 -6.12 7.73 -7.26
CA MET A 87 -7.01 7.62 -8.42
C MET A 87 -7.05 6.19 -8.95
N LEU A 88 -8.23 5.68 -9.29
CA LEU A 88 -8.34 4.45 -10.08
C LEU A 88 -7.87 4.73 -11.51
N ILE A 89 -6.90 3.98 -12.02
CA ILE A 89 -6.41 4.09 -13.40
C ILE A 89 -7.31 3.27 -14.31
N CYS A 90 -7.42 1.98 -14.04
CA CYS A 90 -8.22 1.03 -14.81
C CYS A 90 -8.52 -0.25 -14.00
N SER A 91 -9.45 -1.04 -14.52
CA SER A 91 -9.81 -2.36 -14.00
C SER A 91 -9.70 -3.38 -15.13
N SER A 92 -9.01 -4.50 -14.90
CA SER A 92 -8.90 -5.59 -15.88
C SER A 92 -8.81 -6.93 -15.16
N ASP A 93 -9.55 -7.93 -15.65
CA ASP A 93 -9.50 -9.32 -15.16
C ASP A 93 -9.66 -9.47 -13.63
N GLY A 94 -10.53 -8.65 -13.04
CA GLY A 94 -10.77 -8.65 -11.59
C GLY A 94 -9.66 -7.99 -10.77
N VAL A 95 -8.75 -7.27 -11.42
CA VAL A 95 -7.70 -6.47 -10.79
C VAL A 95 -7.97 -5.00 -11.02
N ASP A 96 -7.94 -4.21 -9.95
CA ASP A 96 -8.01 -2.75 -10.00
C ASP A 96 -6.62 -2.14 -9.82
N TYR A 97 -6.23 -1.26 -10.75
CA TYR A 97 -4.94 -0.56 -10.71
C TYR A 97 -5.13 0.88 -10.27
N TYR A 98 -4.51 1.27 -9.16
CA TYR A 98 -4.61 2.61 -8.58
C TYR A 98 -3.28 3.35 -8.67
N TYR A 99 -3.35 4.63 -9.00
CA TYR A 99 -2.26 5.58 -8.80
C TYR A 99 -2.30 6.08 -7.36
N ILE A 100 -1.16 6.10 -6.68
CA ILE A 100 -1.00 6.66 -5.33
C ILE A 100 0.23 7.55 -5.32
N ARG A 101 0.11 8.77 -4.80
CA ARG A 101 1.24 9.68 -4.56
C ARG A 101 1.31 10.06 -3.10
N SER A 102 2.50 10.03 -2.54
CA SER A 102 2.86 10.61 -1.25
C SER A 102 3.99 11.64 -1.42
N GLN A 103 4.53 12.16 -0.33
CA GLN A 103 5.69 13.04 -0.38
C GLN A 103 6.96 12.29 -0.82
N PHE A 104 7.05 10.98 -0.57
CA PHE A 104 8.23 10.16 -0.90
C PHE A 104 8.24 9.59 -2.31
N GLY A 105 7.09 9.59 -3.00
CA GLY A 105 7.07 9.12 -4.37
C GLY A 105 5.69 8.83 -4.92
N GLU A 106 5.72 8.22 -6.10
CA GLU A 106 4.56 7.81 -6.85
C GLU A 106 4.56 6.30 -7.03
N TYR A 107 3.38 5.70 -6.97
CA TYR A 107 3.22 4.26 -6.89
C TYR A 107 2.00 3.78 -7.69
N ILE A 108 2.06 2.54 -8.14
CA ILE A 108 0.93 1.76 -8.66
C ILE A 108 0.56 0.70 -7.65
N ALA A 109 -0.66 0.74 -7.13
CA ALA A 109 -1.23 -0.34 -6.34
C ALA A 109 -2.08 -1.25 -7.25
N ALA A 110 -1.91 -2.57 -7.15
CA ALA A 110 -2.74 -3.52 -7.89
C ALA A 110 -3.55 -4.39 -6.91
N ASP A 111 -4.81 -4.03 -6.74
CA ASP A 111 -5.75 -4.74 -5.88
C ASP A 111 -6.33 -5.94 -6.61
N GLY A 112 -6.17 -7.14 -6.04
CA GLY A 112 -6.50 -8.42 -6.70
C GLY A 112 -5.29 -9.23 -7.20
N LEU A 113 -4.09 -8.65 -7.25
CA LEU A 113 -2.85 -9.38 -7.52
C LEU A 113 -2.13 -9.76 -6.21
N ALA A 114 -2.14 -11.05 -5.86
CA ALA A 114 -1.45 -11.56 -4.67
C ALA A 114 0.08 -11.55 -4.77
N ASP A 115 0.64 -11.41 -5.99
CA ASP A 115 2.05 -11.66 -6.31
C ASP A 115 2.86 -10.42 -6.71
N LEU A 116 2.37 -9.20 -6.45
CA LEU A 116 3.21 -7.99 -6.56
C LEU A 116 4.15 -7.90 -5.33
N LYS A 117 5.05 -8.88 -5.24
CA LYS A 117 6.11 -8.94 -4.22
C LYS A 117 7.15 -7.88 -4.50
N MET A 118 6.92 -6.66 -4.04
CA MET A 118 7.84 -5.82 -3.25
C MET A 118 6.96 -4.72 -2.62
N ASN A 119 6.84 -4.69 -1.28
CA ASN A 119 6.00 -3.76 -0.51
C ASN A 119 4.49 -3.81 -0.79
N PHE A 120 3.83 -4.89 -0.37
CA PHE A 120 2.39 -4.89 -0.11
C PHE A 120 1.50 -4.40 -1.28
N ASN A 121 1.66 -5.03 -2.45
CA ASN A 121 0.88 -4.78 -3.67
C ASN A 121 1.12 -3.41 -4.33
N MET A 122 2.23 -2.72 -4.03
CA MET A 122 2.59 -1.44 -4.64
C MET A 122 3.93 -1.47 -5.36
N MET A 123 4.01 -0.86 -6.55
CA MET A 123 5.26 -0.65 -7.28
C MET A 123 5.56 0.85 -7.35
N SER A 124 6.74 1.27 -6.93
CA SER A 124 7.17 2.67 -7.12
C SER A 124 7.50 2.95 -8.58
N ILE A 125 7.01 4.06 -9.11
CA ILE A 125 7.15 4.46 -10.52
C ILE A 125 7.97 5.73 -10.74
N SER A 126 8.28 6.46 -9.66
CA SER A 126 9.09 7.68 -9.70
C SER A 126 10.59 7.44 -9.47
N ARG A 127 11.04 6.18 -9.36
CA ARG A 127 12.47 5.84 -9.18
C ARG A 127 13.17 5.73 -10.53
N ASP A 128 14.46 6.04 -10.54
CA ASP A 128 15.28 5.74 -11.72
C ASP A 128 15.30 4.22 -11.94
N VAL A 129 14.85 3.80 -13.12
CA VAL A 129 14.81 2.40 -13.52
C VAL A 129 16.21 1.77 -13.54
N SER A 130 17.26 2.58 -13.74
CA SER A 130 18.64 2.11 -13.68
C SER A 130 19.01 1.53 -12.31
N GLU A 131 18.39 2.01 -11.23
CA GLU A 131 18.61 1.59 -9.85
C GLU A 131 17.83 0.32 -9.47
N LEU A 132 16.88 -0.12 -10.30
CA LEU A 132 16.10 -1.32 -10.05
C LEU A 132 16.92 -2.59 -10.29
N LYS A 133 16.75 -3.58 -9.43
CA LYS A 133 17.29 -4.93 -9.65
C LYS A 133 16.58 -5.59 -10.83
N ASP A 134 17.21 -6.57 -11.46
CA ASP A 134 16.66 -7.23 -12.66
C ASP A 134 15.28 -7.86 -12.41
N THR A 135 15.05 -8.41 -11.21
CA THR A 135 13.74 -8.94 -10.81
C THR A 135 12.67 -7.85 -10.67
N GLU A 136 13.05 -6.67 -10.19
CA GLU A 136 12.17 -5.50 -10.08
C GLU A 136 11.87 -4.95 -11.48
N LYS A 137 12.86 -4.85 -12.36
CA LYS A 137 12.69 -4.44 -13.77
C LYS A 137 11.72 -5.35 -14.51
N HIS A 138 11.84 -6.67 -14.33
CA HIS A 138 10.90 -7.62 -14.93
C HIS A 138 9.46 -7.40 -14.43
N THR A 139 9.29 -7.20 -13.12
CA THR A 139 7.98 -6.93 -12.52
C THR A 139 7.41 -5.59 -13.00
N TYR A 140 8.25 -4.57 -13.09
CA TYR A 140 7.91 -3.23 -13.58
C TYR A 140 7.46 -3.27 -15.04
N SER A 141 8.22 -3.91 -15.93
CA SER A 141 7.84 -4.13 -17.34
C SER A 141 6.54 -4.92 -17.47
N LYS A 142 6.39 -6.03 -16.72
CA LYS A 142 5.17 -6.84 -16.73
C LYS A 142 3.94 -6.02 -16.31
N LEU A 143 4.05 -5.24 -15.23
CA LEU A 143 2.96 -4.40 -14.75
C LEU A 143 2.61 -3.29 -15.75
N ALA A 144 3.62 -2.65 -16.35
CA ALA A 144 3.42 -1.66 -17.40
C ALA A 144 2.69 -2.27 -18.60
N GLY A 145 3.09 -3.47 -19.04
CA GLY A 145 2.43 -4.21 -20.11
C GLY A 145 0.97 -4.56 -19.81
N LEU A 146 0.67 -4.98 -18.57
CA LEU A 146 -0.72 -5.26 -18.13
C LEU A 146 -1.58 -3.99 -18.20
N ILE A 147 -1.08 -2.86 -17.69
CA ILE A 147 -1.81 -1.59 -17.72
C ILE A 147 -1.99 -1.09 -19.16
N ARG A 148 -0.96 -1.18 -20.01
CA ARG A 148 -1.07 -0.88 -21.45
C ARG A 148 -2.15 -1.70 -22.15
N GLY A 149 -2.32 -2.96 -21.76
CA GLY A 149 -3.37 -3.83 -22.28
C GLY A 149 -4.78 -3.45 -21.80
N ALA A 150 -4.89 -2.79 -20.65
CA ALA A 150 -6.16 -2.49 -19.98
C ALA A 150 -6.68 -1.06 -20.25
N VAL A 151 -5.80 -0.09 -20.52
CA VAL A 151 -6.17 1.31 -20.74
C VAL A 151 -5.28 1.97 -21.77
N SER A 152 -5.86 2.78 -22.66
CA SER A 152 -5.07 3.56 -23.62
C SER A 152 -4.35 4.73 -22.95
N ALA A 153 -3.21 5.13 -23.52
CA ALA A 153 -2.42 6.27 -23.04
C ALA A 153 -3.26 7.56 -22.94
N ASP A 154 -4.11 7.83 -23.94
CA ASP A 154 -4.94 9.03 -23.96
C ASP A 154 -6.02 9.00 -22.87
N ALA A 155 -6.65 7.83 -22.65
CA ALA A 155 -7.63 7.67 -21.58
C ALA A 155 -6.98 7.83 -20.20
N ALA A 156 -5.79 7.27 -20.00
CA ALA A 156 -5.05 7.43 -18.75
C ALA A 156 -4.67 8.90 -18.51
N LYS A 157 -4.03 9.57 -19.48
CA LYS A 157 -3.68 11.00 -19.40
C LYS A 157 -4.89 11.87 -19.12
N LYS A 158 -6.03 11.59 -19.76
CA LYS A 158 -7.28 12.32 -19.50
C LYS A 158 -7.70 12.19 -18.03
N ARG A 159 -7.65 10.99 -17.45
CA ARG A 159 -7.99 10.79 -16.02
C ARG A 159 -7.08 11.56 -15.08
N PHE A 160 -5.77 11.57 -15.33
CA PHE A 160 -4.82 12.40 -14.59
C PHE A 160 -5.17 13.89 -14.68
N SER A 161 -5.43 14.38 -15.91
CA SER A 161 -5.83 15.77 -16.14
C SER A 161 -7.15 16.12 -15.45
N ASP A 162 -8.16 15.24 -15.50
CA ASP A 162 -9.46 15.45 -14.85
C ASP A 162 -9.31 15.54 -13.31
N CYS A 163 -8.31 14.86 -12.75
CA CYS A 163 -7.96 14.99 -11.33
C CYS A 163 -7.08 16.20 -11.01
N GLY A 164 -6.56 16.92 -12.01
CA GLY A 164 -5.54 17.96 -11.80
C GLY A 164 -4.18 17.40 -11.40
N TYR A 165 -3.89 16.13 -11.71
CA TYR A 165 -2.63 15.45 -11.40
C TYR A 165 -1.69 15.50 -12.62
N SER A 166 -0.38 15.51 -12.39
CA SER A 166 0.58 15.28 -13.48
C SER A 166 0.63 13.80 -13.83
N SER A 167 0.66 13.49 -15.13
CA SER A 167 0.82 12.13 -15.64
C SER A 167 2.26 11.74 -15.94
N ASP A 168 3.25 12.61 -15.73
CA ASP A 168 4.58 12.46 -16.32
C ASP A 168 5.30 11.17 -15.88
N SER A 169 5.41 10.95 -14.57
CA SER A 169 6.01 9.74 -14.00
C SER A 169 5.21 8.48 -14.38
N PHE A 170 3.88 8.58 -14.39
CA PHE A 170 3.02 7.49 -14.84
C PHE A 170 3.27 7.14 -16.31
N MET A 171 3.42 8.13 -17.18
CA MET A 171 3.65 7.89 -18.61
C MET A 171 5.06 7.36 -18.87
N ALA A 172 6.06 7.74 -18.07
CA ALA A 172 7.38 7.12 -18.12
C ALA A 172 7.30 5.62 -17.79
N PHE A 173 6.59 5.26 -16.71
CA PHE A 173 6.29 3.87 -16.36
C PHE A 173 5.50 3.16 -17.45
N TYR A 174 4.41 3.77 -17.93
CA TYR A 174 3.49 3.19 -18.92
C TYR A 174 4.20 2.87 -20.23
N ASN A 175 5.24 3.59 -20.60
CA ASN A 175 6.01 3.37 -21.84
C ASN A 175 7.22 2.44 -21.67
N TYR A 176 7.45 1.90 -20.48
CA TYR A 176 8.60 1.02 -20.22
C TYR A 176 8.39 -0.39 -20.80
N GLU A 177 9.42 -0.93 -21.46
CA GLU A 177 9.45 -2.27 -22.10
C GLU A 177 10.46 -3.20 -21.44
#